data_AF-A0A940UA66-F1
#
_entry.id   AF-A0A940UA66-F1
#
_cell.length_a   1.000
_cell.length_b   1.000
_cell.length_c   1.000
_cell.angle_alpha   90.00
_cell.angle_beta   90.00
_cell.angle_gamma   90.00
#
_symmetry.space_group_name_H-M   'P 1'
#
loop_
_entity.id
_entity.type
_entity.pdbx_description
1 polymer ?
#
loop_
_entity_poly.entity_id
_entity_poly.type
_entity_poly.pdbx_seq_one_letter_code
_entity_poly.pdbx_strand_id
1 'polypeptide(L)' 'MALSGKYGKLNVAKIPEDEPVFILRAQDKLALPIIEMYRVLAVFHESGVAPALQKEIDVFRAWKGLKKIPD' A
#
# COMPACT_ATOMS: atom_id res chain seq x y z
N MET A 1 -5.17 -1.92 14.15
CA MET A 1 -3.74 -2.05 14.44
C MET A 1 -3.16 -3.11 13.53
N ALA A 2 -2.07 -2.80 12.85
CA ALA A 2 -1.32 -3.81 12.12
C ALA A 2 -0.18 -4.30 13.02
N LEU A 3 -0.31 -5.50 13.59
CA LEU A 3 0.80 -6.19 14.25
C LEU A 3 1.59 -6.94 13.18
N SER A 4 2.75 -6.42 12.83
CA SER A 4 3.71 -7.13 11.98
C SER A 4 4.87 -7.60 12.83
N GLY A 5 5.18 -8.90 12.81
CA GLY A 5 6.41 -9.42 13.44
C GLY A 5 7.69 -8.76 12.91
N LYS A 6 7.60 -8.09 11.75
CA LYS A 6 8.71 -7.42 11.06
C LYS A 6 8.80 -5.91 11.31
N TYR A 7 7.66 -5.24 11.53
CA TYR A 7 7.61 -3.77 11.66
C TYR A 7 7.15 -3.29 13.05
N GLY A 8 6.87 -4.22 13.96
CA GLY A 8 6.34 -3.91 15.29
C GLY A 8 4.88 -3.43 15.21
N LYS A 9 4.53 -2.52 16.12
CA LYS A 9 3.17 -2.01 16.29
C LYS A 9 2.96 -0.77 15.40
N LEU A 10 2.09 -0.89 14.39
CA LEU A 10 1.66 0.25 13.58
C LEU A 10 0.21 0.64 13.94
N ASN A 11 0.06 1.89 14.36
CA ASN A 11 -1.24 2.47 14.63
C ASN A 11 -1.77 3.14 13.36
N VAL A 12 -2.69 2.47 12.67
CA VAL A 12 -3.35 2.99 11.46
C VAL A 12 -4.72 3.48 11.86
N ALA A 13 -4.97 4.78 11.71
CA ALA A 13 -6.24 5.38 12.07
C ALA A 13 -7.39 4.71 11.30
N LYS A 14 -8.51 4.50 11.99
CA LYS A 14 -9.74 3.88 11.44
C LYS A 14 -9.60 2.40 11.04
N ILE A 15 -8.52 1.72 11.42
CA ILE A 15 -8.38 0.27 11.26
C ILE A 15 -8.41 -0.41 12.64
N PRO A 16 -9.41 -1.27 12.92
CA PRO A 16 -9.53 -2.06 14.15
C PRO A 16 -8.26 -2.81 14.53
N GLU A 17 -8.06 -3.03 15.82
CA GLU A 17 -6.89 -3.67 16.43
C GLU A 17 -6.57 -5.07 15.89
N ASP A 18 -7.60 -5.79 15.48
CA ASP A 18 -7.63 -7.19 15.09
C ASP A 18 -7.73 -7.38 13.57
N GLU A 19 -7.90 -6.31 12.79
CA GLU A 19 -7.95 -6.41 11.33
C GLU A 19 -6.55 -6.71 10.76
N PRO A 20 -6.37 -7.80 10.01
CA PRO A 20 -5.08 -8.12 9.39
C PRO A 20 -4.79 -7.11 8.28
N VAL A 21 -3.60 -6.49 8.35
CA VAL A 21 -3.15 -5.50 7.37
C VAL A 21 -1.89 -5.99 6.66
N PHE A 22 -1.86 -5.81 5.35
CA PHE A 22 -0.66 -6.01 4.54
C PHE A 22 -0.01 -4.67 4.19
N ILE A 23 1.32 -4.58 4.30
CA ILE A 23 2.07 -3.34 4.06
C ILE A 23 2.94 -3.53 2.83
N LEU A 24 2.75 -2.64 1.85
CA LEU A 24 3.61 -2.52 0.69
C LEU A 24 4.62 -1.40 0.93
N ARG A 25 5.91 -1.70 0.79
CA ARG A 25 6.95 -0.68 0.89
C ARG A 25 7.34 -0.20 -0.49
N ALA A 26 7.73 1.07 -0.60
CA ALA A 26 8.24 1.63 -1.85
C ALA A 26 9.49 0.88 -2.37
N GLN A 27 10.28 0.26 -1.48
CA GLN A 27 11.42 -0.56 -1.89
C GLN A 27 11.03 -1.91 -2.50
N ASP A 28 9.80 -2.39 -2.32
CA ASP A 28 9.42 -3.72 -2.80
C ASP A 28 9.16 -3.65 -4.31
N LYS A 29 9.82 -4.52 -5.09
CA LYS A 29 9.76 -4.51 -6.57
C LYS A 29 8.34 -4.59 -7.14
N LEU A 30 7.43 -5.28 -6.45
CA LEU A 30 6.05 -5.50 -6.90
C LEU A 30 5.04 -4.55 -6.25
N ALA A 31 5.45 -3.64 -5.37
CA ALA A 31 4.48 -2.79 -4.68
C ALA A 31 3.72 -1.85 -5.63
N LEU A 32 4.43 -1.19 -6.56
CA LEU A 32 3.79 -0.31 -7.54
C LEU A 32 2.74 -1.03 -8.41
N PRO A 33 3.05 -2.16 -9.10
CA PRO A 33 2.07 -2.84 -9.91
C PRO A 33 0.88 -3.40 -9.08
N ILE A 34 1.09 -3.78 -7.81
CA ILE A 34 -0.01 -4.21 -6.94
C ILE A 34 -0.96 -3.04 -6.65
N ILE A 35 -0.43 -1.86 -6.31
CA ILE A 35 -1.27 -0.67 -6.05
C ILE A 35 -2.01 -0.23 -7.32
N GLU A 36 -1.36 -0.31 -8.49
CA GLU A 36 -2.01 -0.03 -9.77
C GLU A 36 -3.18 -0.98 -10.06
N MET A 37 -2.99 -2.29 -9.81
CA MET A 37 -4.05 -3.28 -9.94
C MET A 37 -5.21 -3.00 -8.98
N TYR A 38 -4.92 -2.66 -7.72
CA TYR A 38 -5.94 -2.30 -6.74
C TYR A 38 -6.70 -1.03 -7.14
N ARG A 39 -6.02 -0.03 -7.73
CA ARG A 39 -6.66 1.16 -8.29
C ARG A 39 -7.61 0.81 -9.42
N VAL A 40 -7.24 -0.11 -10.33
CA VAL A 40 -8.13 -0.55 -11.42
C VAL A 40 -9.44 -1.12 -10.85
N LEU A 41 -9.35 -1.97 -9.83
CA LEU A 41 -10.52 -2.48 -9.12
C LEU A 41 -11.36 -1.35 -8.51
N ALA A 42 -10.72 -0.41 -7.81
CA ALA A 42 -11.40 0.72 -7.18
C ALA A 42 -12.13 1.61 -8.21
N VAL A 43 -11.52 1.86 -9.36
CA VAL A 43 -12.14 2.62 -10.47
C VAL A 43 -13.34 1.86 -11.03
N PHE A 44 -13.21 0.56 -11.26
CA PHE A 44 -14.30 -0.26 -11.80
C PHE A 44 -15.55 -0.26 -10.91
N HIS A 45 -15.36 -0.18 -9.59
CA HIS A 45 -16.44 -0.11 -8.62
C HIS A 45 -16.83 1.32 -8.21
N GLU A 46 -16.37 2.35 -8.95
CA GLU A 46 -16.64 3.77 -8.65
C GLU A 46 -16.31 4.18 -7.20
N SER A 47 -15.32 3.50 -6.60
CA SER A 47 -14.94 3.73 -5.22
C SER A 47 -14.21 5.06 -5.07
N GLY A 48 -14.62 5.86 -4.10
CA GLY A 48 -13.99 7.15 -3.76
C GLY A 48 -12.52 7.04 -3.33
N VAL A 49 -11.98 5.83 -3.13
CA VAL A 49 -10.56 5.61 -2.84
C VAL A 49 -9.66 5.71 -4.08
N ALA A 50 -10.21 5.57 -5.29
CA ALA A 50 -9.42 5.55 -6.52
C ALA A 50 -8.53 6.80 -6.73
N PRO A 51 -8.99 8.04 -6.47
CA PRO A 51 -8.13 9.23 -6.56
C PRO A 51 -7.03 9.26 -5.49
N ALA A 52 -7.27 8.71 -4.30
CA ALA A 52 -6.25 8.60 -3.25
C ALA A 52 -5.16 7.60 -3.66
N LEU A 53 -5.53 6.46 -4.24
CA LEU A 53 -4.57 5.48 -4.76
C LEU A 53 -3.70 6.06 -5.88
N GLN A 54 -4.25 6.94 -6.73
CA GLN A 54 -3.45 7.60 -7.76
C GLN A 54 -2.33 8.47 -7.16
N LYS A 55 -2.61 9.21 -6.09
CA LYS A 55 -1.59 10.01 -5.39
C LYS A 55 -0.46 9.13 -4.84
N GLU A 56 -0.81 8.00 -4.23
CA GLU A 56 0.20 7.06 -3.72
C GLU A 56 1.02 6.44 -4.86
N ILE A 57 0.40 6.09 -5.99
CA ILE A 57 1.11 5.60 -7.19
C ILE A 57 2.15 6.61 -7.67
N ASP A 58 1.81 7.90 -7.70
CA ASP A 58 2.72 8.96 -8.13
C ASP A 58 3.90 9.11 -7.16
N VAL A 59 3.66 8.98 -5.85
CA VAL A 59 4.71 8.92 -4.82
C VAL A 59 5.64 7.71 -5.05
N PHE A 60 5.08 6.52 -5.30
CA PHE A 60 5.86 5.30 -5.56
C PHE A 60 6.73 5.41 -6.83
N ARG A 61 6.24 6.09 -7.87
CA ARG A 61 6.98 6.37 -9.11
C ARG A 61 8.09 7.40 -8.90
N ALA A 62 7.85 8.43 -8.10
CA ALA A 62 8.82 9.47 -7.81
C ALA A 62 9.94 9.00 -6.85
N TRP A 63 9.72 7.91 -6.11
CA TRP A 63 10.67 7.40 -5.13
C TRP A 63 11.91 6.75 -5.78
N LYS A 64 13.09 7.34 -5.54
CA LYS A 64 14.37 6.98 -6.17
C LYS A 64 15.21 5.93 -5.40
N GLY A 65 14.66 5.35 -4.33
CA GLY A 65 15.40 4.38 -3.54
C GLY A 65 15.58 3.02 -4.25
N LEU A 66 16.49 2.19 -3.71
CA LEU A 66 16.80 0.90 -4.29
C LEU A 66 15.61 -0.07 -4.14
N LYS A 67 15.13 -0.63 -5.27
CA LYS A 67 14.08 -1.65 -5.29
C LYS A 67 14.66 -3.04 -5.03
N LYS A 68 14.01 -3.83 -4.18
CA LYS A 68 14.42 -5.16 -3.72
C LYS A 68 13.25 -6.14 -3.76
N ILE A 69 13.56 -7.43 -3.72
CA ILE A 69 12.55 -8.48 -3.50
C ILE A 69 12.11 -8.38 -2.03
N PRO A 70 10.80 -8.46 -1.72
CA PRO A 70 10.33 -8.51 -0.34
C PRO A 70 10.98 -9.68 0.41
N ASP A 71 11.54 -9.37 1.57
CA ASP A 71 12.04 -10.33 2.56
C ASP A 71 10.90 -10.90 3.43
#